data_AF-A0A973T9R8-F1
#
_entry.id   AF-A0A973T9R8-F1
#
_cell.length_a   1.000
_cell.length_b   1.000
_cell.length_c   1.000
_cell.angle_alpha   90.00
_cell.angle_beta   90.00
_cell.angle_gamma   90.00
#
_symmetry.space_group_name_H-M   'P 1'
#
loop_
_entity.id
_entity.type
_entity.pdbx_description
1 polymer ?
#
loop_
_entity_poly.entity_id
_entity_poly.type
_entity_poly.pdbx_seq_one_letter_code
_entity_poly.pdbx_strand_id
1 'polypeptide(L)'
;MAIEINGTAADAAPRPGQCLRTFLREQGNLGVKKGCDGGDCGACTVHVDGTPVHSCIYPAVRAEGHAVTTIEGLASAAGGAGLHPVQQQFLERQGFQCGFCTAGMVMTAAAFDDEQKENLPRNLKGNLCRCTGYRAIADAVCGDGGHPDPAGQGSGIAGEGQPDPEPGRLGDDVPAPASRAVVTGAARYTLDVPAGQLQGLLHLKILRSPHAHARVLSINTDAALKIPGVVAVFTHRDAPEQLFSTAQHELFTDDPDDTRVLDDVVRFRGQRVAAVVAESVSVAEAGVRALEVEYDELPAVYSPQEALLPGAPLVHGDKDAAASRISRPERNVVAELHSELGSVAEGFAAADFIHEQTYRTQRVQHVALETHAAIASVDAEGRLQVRTSSQVPFLVRRTLCRVFGLDEDRVRVVAGRVGGGFGGKQEVLTEDLVALAALKLKRPVQLEFTRTEQFTAATTRHPFTIRLKAGASTDGSLTALQLDVVTNTGAYGNHGPGVMFHGCGESLAVYKCANKKVDAYSVYTN
;
A
#
# COMPACT_ATOMS: atom_id res chain seq x y z
N MET A 1 -7.51 -23.09 -32.11
CA MET A 1 -8.82 -22.40 -32.15
C MET A 1 -8.68 -21.12 -31.34
N ALA A 2 -9.35 -20.03 -31.71
CA ALA A 2 -9.23 -18.77 -30.95
C ALA A 2 -9.79 -18.92 -29.53
N ILE A 3 -9.34 -18.09 -28.60
CA ILE A 3 -9.92 -17.99 -27.26
C ILE A 3 -11.23 -17.22 -27.39
N GLU A 4 -12.31 -17.70 -26.78
CA GLU A 4 -13.57 -16.95 -26.69
C GLU A 4 -13.63 -16.25 -25.33
N ILE A 5 -13.75 -14.93 -25.31
CA ILE A 5 -13.82 -14.11 -24.10
C ILE A 5 -15.21 -13.48 -24.01
N ASN A 6 -15.96 -13.82 -22.96
CA ASN A 6 -17.32 -13.32 -22.73
C ASN A 6 -18.25 -13.44 -23.97
N GLY A 7 -18.18 -14.55 -24.71
CA GLY A 7 -19.00 -14.75 -25.91
C GLY A 7 -18.42 -14.19 -27.22
N THR A 8 -17.24 -13.56 -27.18
CA THR A 8 -16.61 -12.92 -28.36
C THR A 8 -15.23 -13.52 -28.60
N ALA A 9 -14.86 -13.79 -29.85
CA ALA A 9 -13.51 -14.25 -30.18
C ALA A 9 -12.46 -13.17 -29.81
N ALA A 10 -11.34 -13.59 -29.23
CA ALA A 10 -10.26 -12.68 -28.88
C ALA A 10 -9.63 -12.04 -30.13
N ASP A 11 -9.25 -10.77 -30.03
CA ASP A 11 -8.70 -9.99 -31.15
C ASP A 11 -7.26 -10.37 -31.51
N ALA A 12 -6.56 -11.10 -30.63
CA ALA A 12 -5.18 -11.52 -30.84
C ALA A 12 -4.89 -12.88 -30.19
N ALA A 13 -3.84 -13.55 -30.66
CA ALA A 13 -3.32 -14.75 -30.01
C ALA A 13 -2.43 -14.40 -28.80
N PRO A 14 -2.37 -15.24 -27.76
CA PRO A 14 -1.46 -15.03 -26.63
C PRO A 14 0.02 -15.06 -27.05
N ARG A 15 0.83 -14.21 -26.42
CA ARG A 15 2.29 -14.22 -26.62
C ARG A 15 2.96 -15.33 -25.78
N PRO A 16 4.14 -15.84 -26.19
CA PRO A 16 4.90 -16.80 -25.39
C PRO A 16 5.14 -16.30 -23.95
N GLY A 17 4.86 -17.15 -22.96
CA GLY A 17 5.04 -16.82 -21.54
C GLY A 17 3.98 -15.88 -20.94
N GLN A 18 2.98 -15.43 -21.71
CA GLN A 18 1.93 -14.57 -21.20
C GLN A 18 0.96 -15.34 -20.29
N CYS A 19 0.63 -14.77 -19.12
CA CYS A 19 -0.43 -15.33 -18.28
C CYS A 19 -1.81 -14.83 -18.73
N LEU A 20 -2.85 -15.62 -18.47
CA LEU A 20 -4.21 -15.35 -18.91
C LEU A 20 -4.70 -13.98 -18.41
N ARG A 21 -4.36 -13.58 -17.18
CA ARG A 21 -4.71 -12.25 -16.66
C ARG A 21 -4.21 -11.13 -17.57
N THR A 22 -2.92 -11.14 -17.92
CA THR A 22 -2.32 -10.08 -18.74
C THR A 22 -2.93 -10.05 -20.13
N PHE A 23 -3.20 -11.22 -20.71
CA PHE A 23 -3.88 -11.34 -21.99
C PHE A 23 -5.29 -10.74 -21.93
N LEU A 24 -6.12 -11.15 -20.97
CA LEU A 24 -7.50 -10.64 -20.84
C LEU A 24 -7.58 -9.12 -20.63
N ARG A 25 -6.64 -8.56 -19.87
CA ARG A 25 -6.56 -7.11 -19.64
C ARG A 25 -6.16 -6.34 -20.90
N GLU A 26 -5.26 -6.89 -21.72
CA GLU A 26 -4.90 -6.32 -23.03
C GLU A 26 -6.08 -6.35 -24.01
N GLN A 27 -6.98 -7.33 -23.86
CA GLN A 27 -8.26 -7.43 -24.58
C GLN A 27 -9.36 -6.53 -23.96
N GLY A 28 -9.03 -5.65 -23.00
CA GLY A 28 -9.96 -4.68 -22.42
C GLY A 28 -10.73 -5.12 -21.16
N ASN A 29 -10.53 -6.35 -20.69
CA ASN A 29 -11.21 -6.90 -19.51
C ASN A 29 -10.51 -6.50 -18.20
N LEU A 30 -10.60 -5.21 -17.85
CA LEU A 30 -9.89 -4.64 -16.70
C LEU A 30 -10.54 -4.99 -15.34
N GLY A 31 -11.70 -5.65 -15.32
CA GLY A 31 -12.32 -6.26 -14.15
C GLY A 31 -11.46 -7.37 -13.56
N VAL A 32 -10.60 -8.01 -14.38
CA VAL A 32 -9.59 -8.97 -13.93
C VAL A 32 -8.44 -8.21 -13.27
N LYS A 33 -8.34 -8.27 -11.93
CA LYS A 33 -7.39 -7.45 -11.16
C LYS A 33 -6.02 -8.12 -11.00
N LYS A 34 -4.98 -7.30 -10.87
CA LYS A 34 -3.61 -7.71 -10.54
C LYS A 34 -3.35 -7.45 -9.05
N GLY A 35 -2.95 -8.47 -8.28
CA GLY A 35 -2.80 -8.35 -6.83
C GLY A 35 -1.50 -8.96 -6.29
N CYS A 36 -1.44 -10.28 -6.16
CA CYS A 36 -0.26 -10.99 -5.63
C CYS A 36 0.71 -11.48 -6.71
N ASP A 37 0.21 -11.80 -7.90
CA ASP A 37 0.93 -12.50 -8.98
C ASP A 37 1.49 -13.89 -8.64
N GLY A 38 1.18 -14.42 -7.44
CA GLY A 38 1.57 -15.77 -7.00
C GLY A 38 0.44 -16.80 -7.00
N GLY A 39 -0.81 -16.40 -7.31
CA GLY A 39 -1.97 -17.29 -7.20
C GLY A 39 -2.58 -17.37 -5.80
N ASP A 40 -2.19 -16.51 -4.86
CA ASP A 40 -2.68 -16.56 -3.47
C ASP A 40 -3.97 -15.77 -3.23
N CYS A 41 -4.14 -14.63 -3.92
CA CYS A 41 -5.13 -13.63 -3.52
C CYS A 41 -6.51 -13.74 -4.19
N GLY A 42 -6.63 -14.48 -5.30
CA GLY A 42 -7.91 -14.67 -6.02
C GLY A 42 -8.50 -13.43 -6.70
N ALA A 43 -7.90 -12.24 -6.58
CA ALA A 43 -8.42 -11.01 -7.22
C ALA A 43 -8.49 -11.09 -8.76
N CYS A 44 -7.78 -12.05 -9.36
CA CYS A 44 -7.72 -12.31 -10.80
C CYS A 44 -8.61 -13.47 -11.26
N THR A 45 -9.50 -14.01 -10.41
CA THR A 45 -10.30 -15.17 -10.77
C THR A 45 -11.17 -14.91 -11.99
N VAL A 46 -11.15 -15.87 -12.93
CA VAL A 46 -12.00 -15.95 -14.12
C VAL A 46 -12.49 -17.38 -14.26
N HIS A 47 -13.51 -17.63 -15.08
CA HIS A 47 -13.91 -19.00 -15.42
C HIS A 47 -13.29 -19.41 -16.76
N VAL A 48 -12.73 -20.62 -16.83
CA VAL A 48 -12.38 -21.30 -18.08
C VAL A 48 -13.28 -22.51 -18.19
N ASP A 49 -14.15 -22.55 -19.21
CA ASP A 49 -15.23 -23.52 -19.37
C ASP A 49 -16.07 -23.69 -18.08
N GLY A 50 -16.45 -22.57 -17.47
CA GLY A 50 -17.23 -22.55 -16.22
C GLY A 50 -16.43 -22.86 -14.94
N THR A 51 -15.15 -23.26 -15.05
CA THR A 51 -14.32 -23.58 -13.87
C THR A 51 -13.55 -22.34 -13.39
N PRO A 52 -13.68 -21.91 -12.12
CA PRO A 52 -12.88 -20.81 -11.59
C PRO A 52 -11.39 -21.13 -11.54
N VAL A 53 -10.57 -20.23 -12.08
CA VAL A 53 -9.10 -20.34 -12.07
C VAL A 53 -8.46 -19.00 -11.73
N HIS A 54 -7.30 -19.05 -11.07
CA HIS A 54 -6.47 -17.86 -10.86
C HIS A 54 -5.69 -17.55 -12.15
N SER A 55 -6.20 -16.59 -12.93
CA SER A 55 -5.67 -16.25 -14.26
C SER A 55 -4.21 -15.77 -14.27
N CYS A 56 -3.66 -15.36 -13.12
CA CYS A 56 -2.27 -14.94 -12.99
C CYS A 56 -1.24 -16.07 -13.15
N ILE A 57 -1.62 -17.30 -12.80
CA ILE A 57 -0.76 -18.50 -12.91
C ILE A 57 -1.24 -19.45 -14.00
N TYR A 58 -2.28 -19.08 -14.73
CA TYR A 58 -2.80 -19.83 -15.87
C TYR A 58 -2.08 -19.38 -17.15
N PRO A 59 -1.35 -20.24 -17.86
CA PRO A 59 -0.73 -19.88 -19.14
C PRO A 59 -1.79 -19.52 -20.18
N ALA A 60 -1.72 -18.32 -20.77
CA ALA A 60 -2.77 -17.84 -21.68
C ALA A 60 -2.98 -18.77 -22.89
N VAL A 61 -1.90 -19.35 -23.42
CA VAL A 61 -1.95 -20.34 -24.52
C VAL A 61 -2.80 -21.57 -24.23
N ARG A 62 -2.99 -21.93 -22.94
CA ARG A 62 -3.85 -23.07 -22.56
C ARG A 62 -5.34 -22.77 -22.67
N ALA A 63 -5.72 -21.50 -22.82
CA ALA A 63 -7.12 -21.12 -23.03
C ALA A 63 -7.54 -21.19 -24.51
N GLU A 64 -6.63 -21.52 -25.43
CA GLU A 64 -6.97 -21.65 -26.85
C GLU A 64 -8.03 -22.72 -27.09
N GLY A 65 -9.13 -22.35 -27.76
CA GLY A 65 -10.28 -23.24 -27.96
C GLY A 65 -11.20 -23.39 -26.76
N HIS A 66 -10.96 -22.67 -25.67
CA HIS A 66 -11.80 -22.64 -24.48
C HIS A 66 -12.59 -21.33 -24.38
N ALA A 67 -13.72 -21.38 -23.66
CA ALA A 67 -14.51 -20.21 -23.31
C ALA A 67 -14.03 -19.62 -21.99
N VAL A 68 -13.76 -18.33 -21.97
CA VAL A 68 -13.29 -17.58 -20.80
C VAL A 68 -14.33 -16.54 -20.41
N THR A 69 -14.88 -16.68 -19.20
CA THR A 69 -15.82 -15.70 -18.61
C THR A 69 -15.12 -14.88 -17.55
N THR A 70 -15.20 -13.56 -17.69
CA THR A 70 -14.72 -12.57 -16.72
C THR A 70 -15.90 -11.96 -15.96
N ILE A 71 -15.62 -11.08 -14.99
CA ILE A 71 -16.69 -10.40 -14.23
C ILE A 71 -17.59 -9.56 -15.13
N GLU A 72 -17.05 -9.04 -16.24
CA GLU A 72 -17.78 -8.29 -17.26
C GLU A 72 -18.82 -9.15 -18.00
N GLY A 73 -18.51 -10.43 -18.23
CA GLY A 73 -19.37 -11.37 -18.96
C GLY A 73 -20.27 -12.24 -18.08
N LEU A 74 -20.10 -12.21 -16.75
CA LEU A 74 -20.72 -13.17 -15.83
C LEU A 74 -22.26 -13.24 -15.95
N ALA A 75 -22.93 -12.09 -16.02
CA ALA A 75 -24.39 -12.06 -16.12
C ALA A 75 -24.88 -12.59 -17.48
N SER A 76 -24.21 -12.21 -18.57
CA SER A 76 -24.55 -12.64 -19.93
C SER A 76 -24.30 -14.12 -20.13
N ALA A 77 -23.21 -14.67 -19.56
CA ALA A 77 -22.90 -16.09 -19.60
C ALA A 77 -23.97 -16.94 -18.89
N ALA A 78 -24.68 -16.38 -17.90
CA ALA A 78 -25.82 -17.00 -17.23
C ALA A 78 -27.18 -16.77 -17.94
N GLY A 79 -27.18 -16.18 -19.14
CA GLY A 79 -28.40 -15.90 -19.91
C GLY A 79 -29.20 -14.68 -19.43
N GLY A 80 -28.64 -13.85 -18.55
CA GLY A 80 -29.32 -12.67 -17.97
C GLY A 80 -28.90 -11.34 -18.62
N ALA A 81 -29.83 -10.38 -18.67
CA ALA A 81 -29.56 -8.99 -19.09
C ALA A 81 -29.24 -8.04 -17.91
N GLY A 82 -29.31 -8.54 -16.67
CA GLY A 82 -29.15 -7.77 -15.43
C GLY A 82 -27.82 -8.04 -14.72
N LEU A 83 -27.85 -8.05 -13.38
CA LEU A 83 -26.75 -8.55 -12.56
C LEU A 83 -26.90 -10.06 -12.39
N HIS A 84 -25.78 -10.79 -12.34
CA HIS A 84 -25.78 -12.16 -11.85
C HIS A 84 -26.28 -12.20 -10.39
N PRO A 85 -26.99 -13.25 -9.93
CA PRO A 85 -27.47 -13.34 -8.54
C PRO A 85 -26.40 -13.01 -7.48
N VAL A 86 -25.20 -13.56 -7.63
CA VAL A 86 -24.06 -13.24 -6.73
C VAL A 86 -23.64 -11.77 -6.79
N GLN A 87 -23.68 -11.13 -7.97
CA GLN A 87 -23.41 -9.69 -8.07
C GLN A 87 -24.49 -8.87 -7.34
N GLN A 88 -25.75 -9.27 -7.47
CA GLN A 88 -26.88 -8.65 -6.77
C GLN A 88 -26.73 -8.79 -5.26
N GLN A 89 -26.40 -9.98 -4.77
CA GLN A 89 -26.19 -10.22 -3.33
C GLN A 89 -25.04 -9.40 -2.75
N PHE A 90 -23.89 -9.32 -3.45
CA PHE A 90 -22.78 -8.46 -3.02
C PHE A 90 -23.16 -6.98 -3.01
N LEU A 91 -24.03 -6.54 -3.92
CA LEU A 91 -24.55 -5.18 -3.95
C LEU A 91 -25.48 -4.92 -2.76
N GLU A 92 -26.44 -5.80 -2.50
CA GLU A 92 -27.42 -5.65 -1.41
C GLU A 92 -26.78 -5.74 -0.03
N ARG A 93 -25.82 -6.65 0.16
CA ARG A 93 -25.14 -6.87 1.45
C ARG A 93 -23.85 -6.07 1.62
N GLN A 94 -23.54 -5.19 0.66
CA GLN A 94 -22.28 -4.42 0.63
C GLN A 94 -21.06 -5.33 0.94
N GLY A 95 -20.96 -6.46 0.23
CA GLY A 95 -19.92 -7.49 0.41
C GLY A 95 -18.51 -7.04 0.00
N PHE A 96 -18.22 -5.74 0.09
CA PHE A 96 -16.99 -5.10 -0.34
C PHE A 96 -16.76 -3.79 0.43
N GLN A 97 -15.53 -3.28 0.37
CA GLN A 97 -15.22 -1.90 0.76
C GLN A 97 -14.42 -1.23 -0.36
N CYS A 98 -13.09 -1.43 -0.37
CA CYS A 98 -12.25 -0.90 -1.46
C CYS A 98 -12.69 -1.44 -2.82
N GLY A 99 -13.17 -2.69 -2.86
CA GLY A 99 -13.75 -3.34 -4.03
C GLY A 99 -12.75 -4.10 -4.91
N PHE A 100 -11.45 -4.09 -4.56
CA PHE A 100 -10.40 -4.60 -5.46
C PHE A 100 -10.44 -6.13 -5.61
N CYS A 101 -10.76 -6.86 -4.52
CA CYS A 101 -10.97 -8.31 -4.58
C CYS A 101 -12.35 -8.72 -5.10
N THR A 102 -13.30 -7.79 -5.22
CA THR A 102 -14.72 -8.13 -5.35
C THR A 102 -15.00 -8.90 -6.63
N ALA A 103 -14.41 -8.50 -7.76
CA ALA A 103 -14.54 -9.25 -9.01
C ALA A 103 -14.11 -10.71 -8.83
N GLY A 104 -12.92 -10.96 -8.26
CA GLY A 104 -12.44 -12.31 -8.00
C GLY A 104 -13.28 -13.10 -7.01
N MET A 105 -13.76 -12.45 -5.94
CA MET A 105 -14.69 -13.05 -4.96
C MET A 105 -16.00 -13.49 -5.62
N VAL A 106 -16.62 -12.60 -6.40
CA VAL A 106 -17.87 -12.87 -7.12
C VAL A 106 -17.67 -14.00 -8.13
N MET A 107 -16.59 -13.97 -8.91
CA MET A 107 -16.30 -15.03 -9.87
C MET A 107 -16.11 -16.39 -9.17
N THR A 108 -15.38 -16.45 -8.05
CA THR A 108 -15.27 -17.70 -7.29
C THR A 108 -16.64 -18.16 -6.77
N ALA A 109 -17.39 -17.28 -6.09
CA ALA A 109 -18.66 -17.64 -5.45
C ALA A 109 -19.79 -17.97 -6.45
N ALA A 110 -19.74 -17.43 -7.67
CA ALA A 110 -20.71 -17.76 -8.73
C ALA A 110 -20.68 -19.23 -9.16
N ALA A 111 -19.60 -19.95 -8.85
CA ALA A 111 -19.48 -21.38 -9.12
C ALA A 111 -19.77 -22.26 -7.89
N PHE A 112 -20.17 -21.68 -6.75
CA PHE A 112 -20.44 -22.45 -5.53
C PHE A 112 -21.79 -23.17 -5.56
N ASP A 113 -21.77 -24.46 -5.24
CA ASP A 113 -22.94 -25.22 -4.81
C ASP A 113 -23.26 -25.00 -3.31
N ASP A 114 -24.32 -25.63 -2.81
CA ASP A 114 -24.75 -25.45 -1.43
C ASP A 114 -23.78 -26.08 -0.42
N GLU A 115 -23.15 -27.22 -0.74
CA GLU A 115 -22.10 -27.84 0.10
C GLU A 115 -20.89 -26.91 0.25
N GLN A 116 -20.50 -26.23 -0.83
CA GLN A 116 -19.39 -25.29 -0.79
C GLN A 116 -19.70 -24.05 0.04
N LYS A 117 -20.97 -23.60 0.07
CA LYS A 117 -21.43 -22.50 0.93
C LYS A 117 -21.42 -22.89 2.41
N GLU A 118 -21.66 -24.15 2.76
CA GLU A 118 -21.59 -24.60 4.16
C GLU A 118 -20.18 -24.44 4.76
N ASN A 119 -19.12 -24.49 3.94
CA ASN A 119 -17.74 -24.28 4.38
C ASN A 119 -17.03 -23.16 3.61
N LEU A 120 -17.59 -21.95 3.67
CA LEU A 120 -17.01 -20.76 3.03
C LEU A 120 -15.52 -20.53 3.36
N PRO A 121 -15.04 -20.61 4.63
CA PRO A 121 -13.62 -20.37 4.90
C PRO A 121 -12.69 -21.30 4.12
N ARG A 122 -13.11 -22.57 3.94
CA ARG A 122 -12.32 -23.54 3.18
C ARG A 122 -12.35 -23.28 1.68
N ASN A 123 -13.49 -22.85 1.15
CA ASN A 123 -13.69 -22.64 -0.29
C ASN A 123 -13.23 -21.25 -0.77
N LEU A 124 -13.17 -20.26 0.12
CA LEU A 124 -12.59 -18.94 -0.13
C LEU A 124 -11.11 -18.81 0.27
N LYS A 125 -10.42 -19.92 0.61
CA LYS A 125 -9.00 -19.87 1.01
C LYS A 125 -8.07 -19.22 -0.03
N GLY A 126 -8.46 -19.26 -1.31
CA GLY A 126 -7.73 -18.65 -2.42
C GLY A 126 -8.18 -17.22 -2.76
N ASN A 127 -9.15 -16.67 -2.03
CA ASN A 127 -9.71 -15.34 -2.24
C ASN A 127 -9.44 -14.48 -1.00
N LEU A 128 -8.46 -13.59 -1.11
CA LEU A 128 -8.05 -12.74 0.00
C LEU A 128 -8.83 -11.43 0.01
N CYS A 129 -9.26 -10.99 1.19
CA CYS A 129 -9.82 -9.66 1.41
C CYS A 129 -9.18 -9.01 2.64
N ARG A 130 -8.63 -7.81 2.47
CA ARG A 130 -7.99 -7.06 3.56
C ARG A 130 -8.94 -6.09 4.29
N CYS A 131 -10.12 -5.83 3.73
CA CYS A 131 -11.00 -4.75 4.20
C CYS A 131 -12.16 -5.24 5.08
N THR A 132 -12.85 -6.31 4.67
CA THR A 132 -14.18 -6.64 5.20
C THR A 132 -14.16 -7.56 6.42
N GLY A 133 -13.01 -8.15 6.76
CA GLY A 133 -12.95 -9.23 7.76
C GLY A 133 -13.81 -10.45 7.38
N TYR A 134 -14.15 -10.60 6.10
CA TYR A 134 -14.97 -11.69 5.51
C TYR A 134 -16.44 -11.76 5.91
N ARG A 135 -16.89 -11.13 7.00
CA ARG A 135 -18.29 -11.19 7.43
C ARG A 135 -19.28 -10.74 6.36
N ALA A 136 -19.12 -9.52 5.83
CA ALA A 136 -19.99 -8.99 4.78
C ALA A 136 -19.93 -9.81 3.47
N ILE A 137 -18.83 -10.53 3.23
CA ILE A 137 -18.69 -11.43 2.08
C ILE A 137 -19.49 -12.71 2.32
N ALA A 138 -19.42 -13.28 3.52
CA ALA A 138 -20.21 -14.44 3.90
C ALA A 138 -21.71 -14.13 3.85
N ASP A 139 -22.12 -12.96 4.34
CA ASP A 139 -23.51 -12.49 4.28
C ASP A 139 -24.00 -12.36 2.84
N ALA A 140 -23.15 -11.85 1.93
CA ALA A 140 -23.47 -11.79 0.52
C ALA A 140 -23.59 -13.18 -0.13
N VAL A 141 -22.68 -14.11 0.17
CA VAL A 141 -22.65 -15.42 -0.52
C VAL A 141 -23.71 -16.39 0.00
N CYS A 142 -23.95 -16.43 1.31
CA CYS A 142 -24.84 -17.40 1.94
C CYS A 142 -26.27 -16.92 2.14
N GLY A 143 -26.55 -15.62 1.99
CA GLY A 143 -27.91 -15.06 2.11
C GLY A 143 -28.44 -14.97 3.55
N ASP A 144 -28.08 -15.91 4.43
CA ASP A 144 -28.60 -16.05 5.80
C ASP A 144 -27.49 -16.29 6.84
N GLY A 145 -27.54 -15.54 7.95
CA GLY A 145 -26.90 -15.92 9.22
C GLY A 145 -25.99 -14.90 9.93
N GLY A 146 -25.65 -13.75 9.33
CA GLY A 146 -24.60 -12.89 9.90
C GLY A 146 -24.82 -11.38 9.88
N HIS A 147 -25.82 -10.85 9.16
CA HIS A 147 -26.27 -9.50 9.43
C HIS A 147 -26.94 -9.54 10.81
N PRO A 148 -26.55 -8.70 11.80
CA PRO A 148 -27.48 -8.47 12.90
C PRO A 148 -28.81 -8.10 12.25
N ASP A 149 -29.87 -8.82 12.61
CA ASP A 149 -31.22 -8.34 12.33
C ASP A 149 -31.23 -6.86 12.74
N PRO A 150 -31.56 -5.92 11.84
CA PRO A 150 -31.67 -4.51 12.23
C PRO A 150 -32.69 -4.33 13.37
N ALA A 151 -33.63 -5.27 13.55
CA ALA A 151 -34.53 -5.36 14.70
C ALA A 151 -34.03 -6.32 15.82
N GLY A 152 -32.94 -7.04 15.61
CA GLY A 152 -32.32 -7.90 16.59
C GLY A 152 -31.35 -7.12 17.47
N GLN A 153 -30.97 -7.71 18.61
CA GLN A 153 -29.95 -7.18 19.51
C GLN A 153 -28.54 -7.28 18.87
N GLY A 154 -28.35 -6.67 17.71
CA GLY A 154 -27.03 -6.38 17.16
C GLY A 154 -26.33 -5.34 18.00
N SER A 155 -25.00 -5.29 17.91
CA SER A 155 -24.09 -4.38 18.61
C SER A 155 -24.26 -2.89 18.25
N GLY A 156 -25.48 -2.48 17.86
CA GLY A 156 -25.86 -1.11 17.63
C GLY A 156 -25.76 -0.34 18.93
N ILE A 157 -25.06 0.77 18.86
CA ILE A 157 -25.06 1.87 19.82
C ILE A 157 -26.43 2.60 19.75
N ALA A 158 -27.52 1.89 19.46
CA ALA A 158 -28.86 2.37 19.69
C ALA A 158 -29.07 2.26 21.21
N GLY A 159 -28.55 3.25 21.94
CA GLY A 159 -28.94 3.42 23.33
C GLY A 159 -30.46 3.45 23.43
N GLU A 160 -31.02 3.01 24.56
CA GLU A 160 -32.46 3.09 24.80
C GLU A 160 -33.01 4.46 24.39
N GLY A 161 -33.99 4.48 23.47
CA GLY A 161 -34.66 5.70 23.00
C GLY A 161 -34.11 6.33 21.71
N GLN A 162 -33.15 5.72 21.01
CA GLN A 162 -32.77 6.16 19.65
C GLN A 162 -33.83 5.67 18.64
N PRO A 163 -34.34 6.53 17.74
CA PRO A 163 -35.27 6.10 16.69
C PRO A 163 -34.56 5.19 15.69
N ASP A 164 -35.28 4.23 15.12
CA ASP A 164 -34.78 3.43 13.99
C ASP A 164 -34.37 4.38 12.85
N PRO A 165 -33.27 4.08 12.13
CA PRO A 165 -32.85 4.90 11.00
C PRO A 165 -33.94 4.93 9.92
N GLU A 166 -34.33 6.14 9.49
CA GLU A 166 -35.25 6.32 8.38
C GLU A 166 -34.51 6.19 7.03
N PRO A 167 -35.12 5.53 6.02
CA PRO A 167 -34.52 5.40 4.70
C PRO A 167 -34.07 6.74 4.10
N GLY A 168 -32.83 6.80 3.62
CA GLY A 168 -32.21 7.99 3.03
C GLY A 168 -31.74 9.03 4.03
N ARG A 169 -31.76 8.76 5.35
CA ARG A 169 -31.23 9.67 6.38
C ARG A 169 -29.90 9.19 6.96
N LEU A 170 -29.26 10.08 7.72
CA LEU A 170 -28.06 9.74 8.48
C LEU A 170 -28.36 8.55 9.41
N GLY A 171 -27.57 7.49 9.30
CA GLY A 171 -27.77 6.23 10.04
C GLY A 171 -28.42 5.12 9.21
N ASP A 172 -28.92 5.41 8.01
CA ASP A 172 -29.43 4.39 7.07
C ASP A 172 -28.29 3.67 6.32
N ASP A 173 -28.51 2.40 6.00
CA ASP A 173 -27.58 1.50 5.31
C ASP A 173 -27.71 1.65 3.78
N VAL A 174 -27.47 2.86 3.26
CA VAL A 174 -27.55 3.15 1.83
C VAL A 174 -26.33 2.57 1.08
N PRO A 175 -26.53 1.84 -0.04
CA PRO A 175 -25.42 1.34 -0.85
C PRO A 175 -24.46 2.44 -1.31
N ALA A 176 -23.15 2.17 -1.27
CA ALA A 176 -22.16 3.12 -1.76
C ALA A 176 -22.42 3.49 -3.23
N PRO A 177 -22.25 4.75 -3.68
CA PRO A 177 -22.52 5.14 -5.06
C PRO A 177 -21.79 4.31 -6.12
N ALA A 178 -20.62 3.77 -5.78
CA ALA A 178 -19.80 2.93 -6.66
C ALA A 178 -20.20 1.43 -6.65
N SER A 179 -21.20 1.00 -5.87
CA SER A 179 -21.53 -0.41 -5.61
C SER A 179 -21.69 -1.21 -6.90
N ARG A 180 -22.54 -0.72 -7.81
CA ARG A 180 -22.81 -1.40 -9.09
C ARG A 180 -21.53 -1.56 -9.90
N ALA A 181 -20.70 -0.53 -9.98
CA ALA A 181 -19.45 -0.58 -10.73
C ALA A 181 -18.42 -1.55 -10.09
N VAL A 182 -18.43 -1.69 -8.77
CA VAL A 182 -17.55 -2.63 -8.06
C VAL A 182 -17.94 -4.07 -8.35
N VAL A 183 -19.22 -4.43 -8.22
CA VAL A 183 -19.68 -5.82 -8.41
C VAL A 183 -19.65 -6.28 -9.88
N THR A 184 -19.66 -5.35 -10.84
CA THR A 184 -19.52 -5.66 -12.28
C THR A 184 -18.09 -5.55 -12.80
N GLY A 185 -17.12 -5.17 -11.97
CA GLY A 185 -15.74 -4.93 -12.41
C GLY A 185 -15.51 -3.65 -13.22
N ALA A 186 -16.55 -2.84 -13.43
CA ALA A 186 -16.48 -1.57 -14.14
C ALA A 186 -15.73 -0.47 -13.35
N ALA A 187 -15.60 -0.62 -12.02
CA ALA A 187 -14.81 0.28 -11.20
C ALA A 187 -13.33 0.26 -11.62
N ARG A 188 -12.79 1.45 -11.94
CA ARG A 188 -11.42 1.63 -12.42
C ARG A 188 -10.48 2.03 -11.28
N TYR A 189 -9.47 1.20 -11.05
CA TYR A 189 -8.37 1.46 -10.13
C TYR A 189 -7.19 2.13 -10.85
N THR A 190 -6.05 2.27 -10.18
CA THR A 190 -4.94 3.12 -10.65
C THR A 190 -4.47 2.77 -12.06
N LEU A 191 -4.29 1.49 -12.35
CA LEU A 191 -3.77 1.03 -13.65
C LEU A 191 -4.86 0.50 -14.60
N ASP A 192 -6.14 0.70 -14.25
CA ASP A 192 -7.26 0.34 -15.12
C ASP A 192 -7.54 1.50 -16.10
N VAL A 193 -6.55 1.82 -16.92
CA VAL A 193 -6.64 2.85 -17.95
C VAL A 193 -6.69 2.18 -19.33
N PRO A 194 -7.64 2.54 -20.21
CA PRO A 194 -7.69 2.00 -21.56
C PRO A 194 -6.39 2.28 -22.33
N ALA A 195 -5.86 1.27 -23.04
CA ALA A 195 -4.60 1.38 -23.76
C ALA A 195 -4.55 2.57 -24.76
N GLY A 196 -5.68 2.87 -25.40
CA GLY A 196 -5.79 4.01 -26.32
C GLY A 196 -5.58 5.39 -25.68
N GLN A 197 -5.68 5.52 -24.35
CA GLN A 197 -5.41 6.77 -23.63
C GLN A 197 -3.93 6.92 -23.23
N LEU A 198 -3.12 5.87 -23.37
CA LEU A 198 -1.71 5.84 -22.98
C LEU A 198 -0.84 5.43 -24.17
N GLN A 199 -1.04 6.08 -25.33
CA GLN A 199 -0.25 5.78 -26.52
C GLN A 199 1.26 5.92 -26.24
N GLY A 200 2.02 4.90 -26.62
CA GLY A 200 3.46 4.86 -26.41
C GLY A 200 3.89 4.71 -24.94
N LEU A 201 3.02 4.18 -24.06
CA LEU A 201 3.30 3.88 -22.66
C LEU A 201 4.63 3.14 -22.50
N LEU A 202 5.47 3.67 -21.61
CA LEU A 202 6.69 3.03 -21.16
C LEU A 202 6.50 2.43 -19.77
N HIS A 203 7.31 1.44 -19.46
CA HIS A 203 7.29 0.71 -18.20
C HIS A 203 8.61 0.91 -17.47
N LEU A 204 8.52 1.33 -16.20
CA LEU A 204 9.65 1.54 -15.32
C LEU A 204 9.83 0.33 -14.38
N LYS A 205 11.08 -0.13 -14.23
CA LYS A 205 11.50 -1.08 -13.19
C LYS A 205 12.70 -0.53 -12.44
N ILE A 206 12.83 -0.95 -11.18
CA ILE A 206 13.80 -0.39 -10.24
C ILE A 206 14.86 -1.44 -9.93
N LEU A 207 16.13 -1.08 -10.07
CA LEU A 207 17.22 -1.83 -9.44
C LEU A 207 17.21 -1.54 -7.95
N ARG A 208 17.13 -2.60 -7.14
CA ARG A 208 17.05 -2.51 -5.68
C ARG A 208 18.35 -2.95 -5.04
N SER A 209 18.73 -2.26 -3.97
CA SER A 209 19.94 -2.53 -3.21
C SER A 209 19.92 -3.94 -2.63
N PRO A 210 21.00 -4.73 -2.80
CA PRO A 210 21.20 -5.97 -2.06
C PRO A 210 21.79 -5.74 -0.66
N HIS A 211 22.27 -4.54 -0.35
CA HIS A 211 22.96 -4.21 0.91
C HIS A 211 22.04 -3.49 1.90
N ALA A 212 22.26 -3.72 3.19
CA ALA A 212 21.57 -3.00 4.27
C ALA A 212 22.12 -1.58 4.44
N HIS A 213 23.41 -1.37 4.21
CA HIS A 213 24.02 -0.04 4.20
C HIS A 213 25.22 -0.03 3.27
N ALA A 214 25.25 0.85 2.27
CA ALA A 214 26.37 0.98 1.34
C ALA A 214 26.37 2.32 0.63
N ARG A 215 27.53 2.79 0.19
CA ARG A 215 27.67 3.87 -0.79
C ARG A 215 27.78 3.28 -2.19
N VAL A 216 27.05 3.85 -3.13
CA VAL A 216 27.17 3.54 -4.56
C VAL A 216 28.38 4.28 -5.11
N LEU A 217 29.40 3.55 -5.55
CA LEU A 217 30.61 4.12 -6.14
C LEU A 217 30.39 4.41 -7.63
N SER A 218 29.81 3.45 -8.35
CA SER A 218 29.56 3.54 -9.78
C SER A 218 28.35 2.70 -10.19
N ILE A 219 27.67 3.11 -11.26
CA ILE A 219 26.60 2.35 -11.93
C ILE A 219 26.93 2.31 -13.41
N ASN A 220 27.29 1.14 -13.93
CA ASN A 220 27.48 0.91 -15.35
C ASN A 220 26.12 0.59 -16.01
N THR A 221 25.76 1.40 -17.01
CA THR A 221 24.47 1.30 -17.72
C THR A 221 24.58 0.79 -19.15
N ASP A 222 25.81 0.57 -19.65
CA ASP A 222 26.09 0.32 -21.06
C ASP A 222 25.41 -0.94 -21.59
N ALA A 223 25.42 -2.03 -20.82
CA ALA A 223 24.79 -3.28 -21.20
C ALA A 223 23.26 -3.15 -21.24
N ALA A 224 22.66 -2.45 -20.27
CA ALA A 224 21.23 -2.20 -20.21
C ALA A 224 20.74 -1.36 -21.40
N LEU A 225 21.46 -0.27 -21.74
CA LEU A 225 21.11 0.63 -22.84
C LEU A 225 21.24 -0.02 -24.23
N LYS A 226 22.01 -1.12 -24.35
CA LYS A 226 22.13 -1.89 -25.60
C LYS A 226 20.98 -2.88 -25.83
N ILE A 227 20.12 -3.12 -24.83
CA ILE A 227 18.98 -4.03 -24.97
C ILE A 227 17.89 -3.35 -25.82
N PRO A 228 17.45 -3.94 -26.94
CA PRO A 228 16.37 -3.37 -27.75
C PRO A 228 15.10 -3.13 -26.92
N GLY A 229 14.56 -1.91 -27.04
CA GLY A 229 13.36 -1.47 -26.31
C GLY A 229 13.64 -0.84 -24.94
N VAL A 230 14.88 -0.88 -24.41
CA VAL A 230 15.26 -0.01 -23.29
C VAL A 230 15.39 1.42 -23.82
N VAL A 231 14.69 2.35 -23.17
CA VAL A 231 14.61 3.76 -23.58
C VAL A 231 15.53 4.65 -22.75
N ALA A 232 15.61 4.40 -21.45
CA ALA A 232 16.47 5.18 -20.55
C ALA A 232 16.83 4.41 -19.28
N VAL A 233 17.94 4.80 -18.68
CA VAL A 233 18.32 4.43 -17.31
C VAL A 233 18.53 5.73 -16.53
N PHE A 234 17.90 5.85 -15.37
CA PHE A 234 18.06 6.98 -14.45
C PHE A 234 18.78 6.53 -13.19
N THR A 235 19.72 7.34 -12.75
CA THR A 235 20.52 7.18 -11.53
C THR A 235 20.33 8.40 -10.61
N HIS A 236 21.00 8.43 -9.46
CA HIS A 236 21.03 9.61 -8.59
C HIS A 236 21.51 10.88 -9.31
N ARG A 237 22.29 10.76 -10.41
CA ARG A 237 22.78 11.90 -11.21
C ARG A 237 21.72 12.53 -12.10
N ASP A 238 20.64 11.82 -12.37
CA ASP A 238 19.56 12.29 -13.26
C ASP A 238 18.40 12.94 -12.50
N ALA A 239 18.36 12.69 -11.18
CA ALA A 239 17.30 13.11 -10.28
C ALA A 239 17.62 14.45 -9.58
N PRO A 240 16.61 15.21 -9.12
CA PRO A 240 16.84 16.39 -8.30
C PRO A 240 17.56 16.04 -6.99
N GLU A 241 18.44 16.92 -6.53
CA GLU A 241 19.14 16.78 -5.24
C GLU A 241 18.27 17.13 -4.03
N GLN A 242 17.10 17.73 -4.27
CA GLN A 242 16.15 18.16 -3.24
C GLN A 242 15.78 16.99 -2.32
N LEU A 243 16.17 17.10 -1.05
CA LEU A 243 15.72 16.20 0.00
C LEU A 243 14.24 16.46 0.29
N PHE A 244 13.52 15.38 0.61
CA PHE A 244 12.12 15.41 0.99
C PHE A 244 11.80 14.26 1.94
N SER A 245 10.63 14.29 2.58
CA SER A 245 10.02 13.10 3.21
C SER A 245 9.09 12.40 2.22
N THR A 246 9.12 11.07 2.16
CA THR A 246 8.12 10.30 1.42
C THR A 246 6.72 10.47 2.00
N ALA A 247 6.62 10.68 3.30
CA ALA A 247 5.40 11.06 3.98
C ALA A 247 5.20 12.57 3.91
N GLN A 248 3.96 12.99 3.65
CA GLN A 248 3.60 14.40 3.63
C GLN A 248 2.36 14.59 4.50
N HIS A 249 2.43 15.55 5.42
CA HIS A 249 1.33 16.01 6.24
C HIS A 249 0.78 17.34 5.71
N GLU A 250 -0.23 17.91 6.38
CA GLU A 250 -0.68 19.27 6.02
C GLU A 250 0.46 20.29 6.19
N LEU A 251 1.21 20.18 7.28
CA LEU A 251 2.48 20.87 7.47
C LEU A 251 3.61 19.96 7.00
N PHE A 252 4.29 20.34 5.92
CA PHE A 252 5.35 19.50 5.36
C PHE A 252 6.57 19.34 6.27
N THR A 253 6.75 20.27 7.21
CA THR A 253 7.88 20.30 8.13
C THR A 253 7.77 19.30 9.27
N ASP A 254 6.65 18.57 9.36
CA ASP A 254 6.39 17.61 10.44
C ASP A 254 7.29 16.36 10.38
N ASP A 255 7.78 16.02 9.19
CA ASP A 255 8.71 14.90 8.99
C ASP A 255 10.09 15.38 8.49
N PRO A 256 11.16 14.59 8.71
CA PRO A 256 12.49 14.91 8.22
C PRO A 256 12.61 14.89 6.69
N ASP A 257 13.37 15.83 6.13
CA ASP A 257 13.81 15.76 4.73
C ASP A 257 15.03 14.86 4.63
N ASP A 258 14.80 13.55 4.59
CA ASP A 258 15.85 12.54 4.63
C ASP A 258 15.90 11.60 3.42
N THR A 259 15.03 11.81 2.44
CA THR A 259 14.93 10.98 1.24
C THR A 259 15.33 11.75 -0.02
N ARG A 260 15.99 11.07 -0.95
CA ARG A 260 16.18 11.50 -2.35
C ARG A 260 15.39 10.62 -3.31
N VAL A 261 15.06 11.14 -4.49
CA VAL A 261 14.35 10.38 -5.56
C VAL A 261 15.16 9.16 -6.00
N LEU A 262 16.47 9.32 -6.16
CA LEU A 262 17.46 8.24 -6.27
C LEU A 262 18.68 8.71 -5.49
N ASP A 263 19.22 7.85 -4.62
CA ASP A 263 20.28 8.23 -3.68
C ASP A 263 21.58 7.49 -4.01
N ASP A 264 22.71 8.08 -3.66
CA ASP A 264 24.04 7.49 -3.76
C ASP A 264 24.45 6.74 -2.48
N VAL A 265 23.63 6.81 -1.42
CA VAL A 265 23.76 5.99 -0.21
C VAL A 265 22.49 5.15 -0.02
N VAL A 266 22.66 3.83 0.01
CA VAL A 266 21.60 2.87 0.29
C VAL A 266 21.60 2.50 1.76
N ARG A 267 20.44 2.56 2.41
CA ARG A 267 20.27 2.44 3.86
C ARG A 267 19.39 1.28 4.30
N PHE A 268 18.90 0.48 3.35
CA PHE A 268 18.25 -0.81 3.63
C PHE A 268 18.27 -1.71 2.39
N ARG A 269 18.18 -3.03 2.58
CA ARG A 269 18.03 -3.99 1.49
C ARG A 269 16.66 -3.81 0.84
N GLY A 270 16.64 -3.47 -0.45
CA GLY A 270 15.40 -3.15 -1.18
C GLY A 270 15.28 -1.69 -1.60
N GLN A 271 16.14 -0.80 -1.09
CA GLN A 271 16.16 0.61 -1.48
C GLN A 271 16.37 0.77 -2.99
N ARG A 272 15.73 1.77 -3.59
CA ARG A 272 15.94 2.15 -5.00
C ARG A 272 17.38 2.64 -5.26
N VAL A 273 18.02 2.09 -6.29
CA VAL A 273 19.39 2.42 -6.71
C VAL A 273 19.38 3.11 -8.08
N ALA A 274 18.65 2.53 -9.04
CA ALA A 274 18.49 3.04 -10.39
C ALA A 274 17.13 2.66 -10.94
N ALA A 275 16.64 3.38 -11.95
CA ALA A 275 15.39 3.10 -12.63
C ALA A 275 15.64 2.86 -14.12
N VAL A 276 15.13 1.75 -14.66
CA VAL A 276 15.17 1.42 -16.10
C VAL A 276 13.79 1.62 -16.68
N VAL A 277 13.71 2.35 -17.79
CA VAL A 277 12.47 2.61 -18.52
C VAL A 277 12.55 1.94 -19.89
N ALA A 278 11.53 1.15 -20.24
CA ALA A 278 11.49 0.40 -21.50
C ALA A 278 10.08 0.31 -22.10
N GLU A 279 9.98 -0.20 -23.32
CA GLU A 279 8.71 -0.38 -24.05
C GLU A 279 7.82 -1.50 -23.49
N SER A 280 8.36 -2.37 -22.64
CA SER A 280 7.58 -3.39 -21.94
C SER A 280 8.19 -3.69 -20.56
N VAL A 281 7.38 -4.27 -19.67
CA VAL A 281 7.83 -4.68 -18.34
C VAL A 281 8.99 -5.68 -18.42
N SER A 282 8.90 -6.68 -19.30
CA SER A 282 9.95 -7.71 -19.42
C SER A 282 11.28 -7.15 -19.93
N VAL A 283 11.25 -6.17 -20.83
CA VAL A 283 12.45 -5.48 -21.31
C VAL A 283 13.03 -4.58 -20.21
N ALA A 284 12.19 -3.87 -19.45
CA ALA A 284 12.66 -3.08 -18.30
C ALA A 284 13.33 -3.97 -17.24
N GLU A 285 12.77 -5.14 -16.94
CA GLU A 285 13.38 -6.12 -16.04
C GLU A 285 14.70 -6.69 -16.57
N ALA A 286 14.80 -6.92 -17.89
CA ALA A 286 16.06 -7.33 -18.51
C ALA A 286 17.13 -6.24 -18.39
N GLY A 287 16.76 -4.98 -18.60
CA GLY A 287 17.66 -3.85 -18.38
C GLY A 287 18.11 -3.72 -16.93
N VAL A 288 17.21 -3.89 -15.95
CA VAL A 288 17.59 -3.89 -14.52
C VAL A 288 18.64 -4.97 -14.23
N ARG A 289 18.47 -6.18 -14.76
CA ARG A 289 19.43 -7.28 -14.57
C ARG A 289 20.78 -7.05 -15.25
N ALA A 290 20.83 -6.17 -16.25
CA ALA A 290 22.04 -5.85 -16.99
C ALA A 290 22.83 -4.67 -16.40
N LEU A 291 22.32 -4.01 -15.35
CA LEU A 291 23.06 -2.97 -14.63
C LEU A 291 24.13 -3.61 -13.74
N GLU A 292 25.33 -3.06 -13.77
CA GLU A 292 26.42 -3.43 -12.86
C GLU A 292 26.66 -2.27 -11.91
N VAL A 293 26.69 -2.54 -10.60
CA VAL A 293 26.84 -1.50 -9.58
C VAL A 293 27.97 -1.89 -8.65
N GLU A 294 28.89 -0.94 -8.45
CA GLU A 294 29.95 -1.06 -7.45
C GLU A 294 29.51 -0.37 -6.16
N TYR A 295 29.62 -1.11 -5.06
CA TYR A 295 29.26 -0.62 -3.73
C TYR A 295 30.49 -0.61 -2.82
N ASP A 296 30.54 0.39 -1.95
CA ASP A 296 31.35 0.37 -0.73
C ASP A 296 30.41 0.08 0.45
N GLU A 297 30.48 -1.13 1.00
CA GLU A 297 29.59 -1.55 2.10
C GLU A 297 29.93 -0.79 3.39
N LEU A 298 28.89 -0.23 4.01
CA LEU A 298 29.02 0.57 5.22
C LEU A 298 28.55 -0.23 6.44
N PRO A 299 29.09 0.04 7.65
CA PRO A 299 28.56 -0.54 8.88
C PRO A 299 27.06 -0.22 9.06
N ALA A 300 26.26 -1.20 9.45
CA ALA A 300 24.80 -1.06 9.62
C ALA A 300 24.38 -1.35 11.08
N VAL A 301 23.25 -0.77 11.49
CA VAL A 301 22.64 -0.99 12.81
C VAL A 301 21.18 -1.44 12.66
N TYR A 302 20.81 -2.55 13.32
CA TYR A 302 19.52 -3.23 13.07
C TYR A 302 18.53 -3.12 14.24
N SER A 303 19.02 -2.79 15.44
CA SER A 303 18.20 -2.57 16.63
C SER A 303 18.13 -1.08 16.95
N PRO A 304 16.95 -0.54 17.29
CA PRO A 304 16.85 0.86 17.71
C PRO A 304 17.52 1.10 19.09
N GLN A 305 17.65 0.07 19.94
CA GLN A 305 18.40 0.20 21.20
C GLN A 305 19.90 0.34 20.94
N GLU A 306 20.44 -0.46 20.02
CA GLU A 306 21.85 -0.36 19.60
C GLU A 306 22.12 0.97 18.90
N ALA A 307 21.20 1.46 18.07
CA ALA A 307 21.34 2.71 17.34
C ALA A 307 21.46 3.95 18.23
N LEU A 308 20.97 3.89 19.48
CA LEU A 308 21.08 4.95 20.48
C LEU A 308 22.43 4.94 21.23
N LEU A 309 23.22 3.86 21.14
CA LEU A 309 24.48 3.74 21.86
C LEU A 309 25.55 4.66 21.26
N PRO A 310 26.46 5.23 22.09
CA PRO A 310 27.62 5.96 21.58
C PRO A 310 28.45 5.10 20.62
N GLY A 311 28.78 5.66 19.44
CA GLY A 311 29.58 4.98 18.42
C GLY A 311 28.83 3.97 17.55
N ALA A 312 27.51 3.87 17.68
CA ALA A 312 26.70 3.09 16.74
C ALA A 312 26.86 3.61 15.30
N PRO A 313 26.78 2.73 14.28
CA PRO A 313 26.73 3.18 12.89
C PRO A 313 25.63 4.22 12.67
N LEU A 314 25.96 5.31 11.98
CA LEU A 314 25.03 6.41 11.72
C LEU A 314 24.34 6.21 10.38
N VAL A 315 23.01 6.30 10.36
CA VAL A 315 22.18 6.12 9.16
C VAL A 315 22.11 7.44 8.35
N HIS A 316 21.97 8.57 9.03
CA HIS A 316 21.91 9.92 8.45
C HIS A 316 22.85 10.90 9.16
N GLY A 317 23.94 10.40 9.73
CA GLY A 317 24.89 11.21 10.51
C GLY A 317 25.63 12.28 9.72
N ASP A 318 25.57 12.22 8.39
CA ASP A 318 26.11 13.19 7.45
C ASP A 318 25.20 14.43 7.26
N LYS A 319 23.97 14.40 7.78
CA LYS A 319 22.98 15.47 7.56
C LYS A 319 23.00 16.52 8.66
N ASP A 320 22.77 17.76 8.27
CA ASP A 320 22.55 18.87 9.20
C ASP A 320 21.18 18.72 9.90
N ALA A 321 21.17 18.77 11.23
CA ALA A 321 19.99 18.54 12.05
C ALA A 321 18.85 19.52 11.74
N ALA A 322 19.17 20.81 11.61
CA ALA A 322 18.15 21.85 11.40
C ALA A 322 17.57 21.82 9.98
N ALA A 323 18.42 21.68 8.98
CA ALA A 323 18.02 21.64 7.58
C ALA A 323 17.20 20.38 7.25
N SER A 324 17.63 19.22 7.76
CA SER A 324 16.93 17.95 7.55
C SER A 324 15.78 17.71 8.52
N ARG A 325 15.68 18.51 9.59
CA ARG A 325 14.70 18.35 10.69
C ARG A 325 14.81 16.99 11.38
N ILE A 326 16.03 16.49 11.50
CA ILE A 326 16.36 15.32 12.31
C ILE A 326 16.80 15.82 13.69
N SER A 327 16.18 15.32 14.78
CA SER A 327 16.46 15.79 16.14
C SER A 327 17.94 15.65 16.53
N ARG A 328 18.51 14.45 16.40
CA ARG A 328 19.94 14.16 16.67
C ARG A 328 20.49 13.16 15.66
N PRO A 329 20.89 13.59 14.45
CA PRO A 329 21.45 12.69 13.43
C PRO A 329 22.71 11.96 13.91
N GLU A 330 23.50 12.58 14.79
CA GLU A 330 24.68 12.01 15.43
C GLU A 330 24.38 10.89 16.44
N ARG A 331 23.10 10.63 16.73
CA ARG A 331 22.62 9.54 17.59
C ARG A 331 21.47 8.74 16.95
N ASN A 332 21.29 8.84 15.64
CA ASN A 332 20.18 8.19 14.92
C ASN A 332 18.78 8.56 15.45
N VAL A 333 18.60 9.68 16.16
CA VAL A 333 17.29 10.07 16.71
C VAL A 333 16.56 10.97 15.73
N VAL A 334 15.45 10.45 15.19
CA VAL A 334 14.51 11.17 14.34
C VAL A 334 13.83 12.27 15.14
N ALA A 335 13.22 11.87 16.26
CA ALA A 335 12.44 12.73 17.15
C ALA A 335 12.44 12.16 18.58
N GLU A 336 12.14 13.02 19.54
CA GLU A 336 12.03 12.65 20.95
C GLU A 336 10.89 13.39 21.65
N LEU A 337 10.36 12.78 22.71
CA LEU A 337 9.30 13.33 23.53
C LEU A 337 9.63 13.08 25.01
N HIS A 338 9.73 14.16 25.77
CA HIS A 338 9.97 14.15 27.20
C HIS A 338 8.89 14.98 27.88
N SER A 339 8.06 14.36 28.71
CA SER A 339 6.97 15.05 29.39
C SER A 339 6.64 14.41 30.73
N GLU A 340 6.34 15.25 31.71
CA GLU A 340 5.94 14.84 33.06
C GLU A 340 4.78 15.71 33.54
N LEU A 341 3.76 15.05 34.10
CA LEU A 341 2.60 15.64 34.74
C LEU A 341 2.55 15.14 36.18
N GLY A 342 2.46 16.04 37.15
CA GLY A 342 2.52 15.68 38.57
C GLY A 342 3.91 15.15 38.96
N SER A 343 3.95 14.18 39.87
CA SER A 343 5.18 13.53 40.34
C SER A 343 5.01 12.02 40.33
N VAL A 344 5.63 11.34 39.35
CA VAL A 344 5.56 9.87 39.31
C VAL A 344 6.24 9.23 40.51
N ALA A 345 7.25 9.90 41.09
CA ALA A 345 7.88 9.46 42.33
C ALA A 345 6.89 9.41 43.51
N GLU A 346 6.10 10.47 43.71
CA GLU A 346 5.05 10.51 44.74
C GLU A 346 3.95 9.50 44.45
N GLY A 347 3.52 9.39 43.19
CA GLY A 347 2.49 8.44 42.79
C GLY A 347 2.90 6.97 43.01
N PHE A 348 4.16 6.61 42.76
CA PHE A 348 4.67 5.27 43.07
C PHE A 348 4.86 5.06 44.57
N ALA A 349 5.26 6.07 45.33
CA ALA A 349 5.35 5.97 46.80
C ALA A 349 3.99 5.76 47.46
N ALA A 350 2.91 6.30 46.87
CA ALA A 350 1.54 6.12 47.31
C ALA A 350 0.85 4.86 46.74
N ALA A 351 1.54 4.07 45.92
CA ALA A 351 0.96 2.89 45.30
C ALA A 351 0.94 1.70 46.28
N ASP A 352 -0.19 1.01 46.36
CA ASP A 352 -0.27 -0.29 47.06
C ASP A 352 0.28 -1.43 46.18
N PHE A 353 0.16 -1.27 44.86
CA PHE A 353 0.63 -2.22 43.87
C PHE A 353 1.45 -1.54 42.78
N ILE A 354 2.55 -2.17 42.37
CA ILE A 354 3.38 -1.72 41.25
C ILE A 354 3.47 -2.85 40.22
N HIS A 355 3.19 -2.54 38.97
CA HIS A 355 3.40 -3.41 37.83
C HIS A 355 4.47 -2.82 36.91
N GLU A 356 5.48 -3.63 36.58
CA GLU A 356 6.55 -3.28 35.65
C GLU A 356 6.65 -4.34 34.57
N GLN A 357 6.55 -3.93 33.31
CA GLN A 357 6.66 -4.86 32.19
C GLN A 357 7.13 -4.17 30.92
N THR A 358 7.87 -4.92 30.09
CA THR A 358 8.22 -4.50 28.73
C THR A 358 7.33 -5.18 27.71
N TYR A 359 6.71 -4.39 26.84
CA TYR A 359 5.88 -4.82 25.72
C TYR A 359 6.58 -4.49 24.40
N ARG A 360 6.29 -5.28 23.36
CA ARG A 360 6.80 -5.04 22.02
C ARG A 360 5.68 -5.18 21.00
N THR A 361 5.65 -4.27 20.03
CA THR A 361 4.80 -4.39 18.85
C THR A 361 5.66 -4.75 17.64
N GLN A 362 5.13 -5.59 16.76
CA GLN A 362 5.85 -6.09 15.60
C GLN A 362 5.81 -5.10 14.43
N ARG A 363 6.78 -5.25 13.51
CA ARG A 363 6.75 -4.60 12.19
C ARG A 363 5.65 -5.26 11.37
N VAL A 364 4.65 -4.49 10.92
CA VAL A 364 3.49 -5.00 10.17
C VAL A 364 3.44 -4.37 8.79
N GLN A 365 3.28 -5.19 7.76
CA GLN A 365 2.94 -4.72 6.42
C GLN A 365 1.42 -4.54 6.29
N HIS A 366 1.00 -3.52 5.55
CA HIS A 366 -0.39 -3.14 5.31
C HIS A 366 -1.15 -4.21 4.51
N VAL A 367 -0.46 -4.78 3.51
CA VAL A 367 -0.94 -5.85 2.60
C VAL A 367 -2.23 -5.46 1.86
N ALA A 368 -2.32 -4.22 1.38
CA ALA A 368 -3.35 -3.84 0.42
C ALA A 368 -3.28 -4.73 -0.83
N LEU A 369 -4.42 -5.07 -1.42
CA LEU A 369 -4.44 -5.97 -2.58
C LEU A 369 -3.96 -5.28 -3.85
N GLU A 370 -4.32 -4.01 -4.05
CA GLU A 370 -3.66 -3.19 -5.05
C GLU A 370 -2.31 -2.74 -4.49
N THR A 371 -1.21 -3.13 -5.14
CA THR A 371 0.14 -2.67 -4.78
C THR A 371 0.32 -1.18 -5.11
N HIS A 372 1.43 -0.59 -4.68
CA HIS A 372 1.77 0.77 -5.10
C HIS A 372 1.94 0.85 -6.61
N ALA A 373 1.29 1.83 -7.20
CA ALA A 373 1.33 2.07 -8.63
C ALA A 373 1.13 3.55 -8.96
N ALA A 374 1.76 3.99 -10.05
CA ALA A 374 1.54 5.29 -10.62
C ALA A 374 1.77 5.29 -12.14
N ILE A 375 1.08 6.19 -12.83
CA ILE A 375 1.34 6.56 -14.22
C ILE A 375 1.57 8.07 -14.25
N ALA A 376 2.65 8.51 -14.89
CA ALA A 376 2.85 9.92 -15.18
C ALA A 376 2.95 10.18 -16.67
N SER A 377 2.44 11.32 -17.11
CA SER A 377 2.59 11.83 -18.47
C SER A 377 2.71 13.35 -18.45
N VAL A 378 3.08 13.95 -19.58
CA VAL A 378 3.07 15.39 -19.77
C VAL A 378 2.03 15.72 -20.83
N ASP A 379 1.09 16.61 -20.53
CA ASP A 379 0.05 17.01 -21.48
C ASP A 379 0.56 18.02 -22.52
N ALA A 380 -0.31 18.38 -23.48
CA ALA A 380 0.04 19.27 -24.58
C ALA A 380 0.45 20.68 -24.12
N GLU A 381 -0.04 21.13 -22.96
CA GLU A 381 0.34 22.40 -22.33
C GLU A 381 1.60 22.28 -21.46
N GLY A 382 2.24 21.10 -21.43
CA GLY A 382 3.45 20.85 -20.68
C GLY A 382 3.23 20.68 -19.18
N ARG A 383 2.01 20.35 -18.73
CA ARG A 383 1.72 20.04 -17.32
C ARG A 383 1.98 18.56 -17.04
N LEU A 384 2.55 18.28 -15.87
CA LEU A 384 2.74 16.94 -15.36
C LEU A 384 1.39 16.38 -14.88
N GLN A 385 0.93 15.30 -15.49
CA GLN A 385 -0.25 14.55 -15.10
C GLN A 385 0.19 13.28 -14.40
N VAL A 386 -0.28 13.05 -13.17
CA VAL A 386 0.04 11.82 -12.40
C VAL A 386 -1.25 11.15 -11.96
N ARG A 387 -1.42 9.89 -12.35
CA ARG A 387 -2.43 8.99 -11.79
C ARG A 387 -1.77 8.11 -10.74
N THR A 388 -2.27 8.12 -9.51
CA THR A 388 -1.64 7.44 -8.38
C THR A 388 -2.62 6.54 -7.62
N SER A 389 -2.07 5.49 -7.00
CA SER A 389 -2.75 4.66 -6.01
C SER A 389 -2.79 5.26 -4.59
N SER A 390 -2.22 6.45 -4.39
CA SER A 390 -2.15 7.16 -3.11
C SER A 390 -3.53 7.52 -2.53
N GLN A 391 -3.62 7.51 -1.20
CA GLN A 391 -4.78 8.03 -0.45
C GLN A 391 -4.77 9.56 -0.32
N VAL A 392 -3.66 10.21 -0.67
CA VAL A 392 -3.41 11.65 -0.42
C VAL A 392 -2.95 12.39 -1.68
N PRO A 393 -3.73 12.36 -2.80
CA PRO A 393 -3.28 12.89 -4.09
C PRO A 393 -2.87 14.39 -4.06
N PHE A 394 -3.49 15.20 -3.21
CA PHE A 394 -3.10 16.60 -3.04
C PHE A 394 -1.75 16.77 -2.37
N LEU A 395 -1.42 15.91 -1.40
CA LEU A 395 -0.13 15.91 -0.74
C LEU A 395 0.97 15.40 -1.68
N VAL A 396 0.67 14.36 -2.47
CA VAL A 396 1.53 13.93 -3.58
C VAL A 396 1.83 15.10 -4.52
N ARG A 397 0.81 15.88 -4.93
CA ARG A 397 1.01 17.07 -5.80
C ARG A 397 2.02 18.03 -5.18
N ARG A 398 1.82 18.42 -3.92
CA ARG A 398 2.69 19.37 -3.20
C ARG A 398 4.13 18.83 -3.09
N THR A 399 4.30 17.55 -2.80
CA THR A 399 5.62 16.90 -2.77
C THR A 399 6.31 16.94 -4.13
N LEU A 400 5.61 16.58 -5.22
CA LEU A 400 6.18 16.63 -6.56
C LEU A 400 6.55 18.05 -6.99
N CYS A 401 5.73 19.06 -6.64
CA CYS A 401 6.05 20.47 -6.89
C CYS A 401 7.36 20.86 -6.22
N ARG A 402 7.55 20.51 -4.94
CA ARG A 402 8.77 20.81 -4.19
C ARG A 402 9.99 20.07 -4.76
N VAL A 403 9.87 18.76 -4.98
CA VAL A 403 10.97 17.91 -5.45
C VAL A 403 11.48 18.33 -6.83
N PHE A 404 10.57 18.70 -7.74
CA PHE A 404 10.91 19.05 -9.12
C PHE A 404 10.95 20.56 -9.40
N GLY A 405 10.73 21.41 -8.40
CA GLY A 405 10.68 22.88 -8.57
C GLY A 405 9.60 23.33 -9.55
N LEU A 406 8.41 22.71 -9.49
CA LEU A 406 7.28 23.02 -10.37
C LEU A 406 6.21 23.85 -9.63
N ASP A 407 5.57 24.76 -10.35
CA ASP A 407 4.40 25.48 -9.85
C ASP A 407 3.19 24.53 -9.73
N GLU A 408 2.29 24.80 -8.76
CA GLU A 408 1.15 23.90 -8.48
C GLU A 408 0.17 23.75 -9.66
N ASP A 409 0.03 24.77 -10.50
CA ASP A 409 -0.82 24.75 -11.70
C ASP A 409 -0.19 23.94 -12.86
N ARG A 410 1.11 23.63 -12.75
CA ARG A 410 1.85 22.76 -13.68
C ARG A 410 1.79 21.28 -13.32
N VAL A 411 1.18 20.92 -12.19
CA VAL A 411 1.07 19.52 -11.74
C VAL A 411 -0.38 19.18 -11.42
N ARG A 412 -0.89 18.09 -11.99
CA ARG A 412 -2.19 17.53 -11.65
C ARG A 412 -2.02 16.09 -11.24
N VAL A 413 -2.46 15.80 -10.02
CA VAL A 413 -2.47 14.44 -9.46
C VAL A 413 -3.90 13.98 -9.29
N VAL A 414 -4.21 12.78 -9.77
CA VAL A 414 -5.53 12.15 -9.68
C VAL A 414 -5.39 10.77 -9.05
N ALA A 415 -6.15 10.53 -7.98
CA ALA A 415 -6.39 9.19 -7.47
C ALA A 415 -7.76 8.71 -7.98
N GLY A 416 -7.80 7.52 -8.56
CA GLY A 416 -9.06 6.84 -8.86
C GLY A 416 -9.63 6.17 -7.61
N ARG A 417 -10.33 5.05 -7.80
CA ARG A 417 -10.57 4.16 -6.66
C ARG A 417 -9.25 3.51 -6.24
N VAL A 418 -8.99 3.44 -4.93
CA VAL A 418 -7.77 2.86 -4.36
C VAL A 418 -8.11 1.49 -3.78
N GLY A 419 -7.36 0.45 -4.16
CA GLY A 419 -7.58 -0.94 -3.75
C GLY A 419 -7.07 -1.27 -2.35
N GLY A 420 -7.31 -0.36 -1.40
CA GLY A 420 -6.82 -0.40 -0.02
C GLY A 420 -5.50 0.36 0.15
N GLY A 421 -5.34 0.99 1.32
CA GLY A 421 -4.10 1.71 1.66
C GLY A 421 -3.67 1.50 3.11
N PHE A 422 -4.63 1.50 4.05
CA PHE A 422 -4.40 1.18 5.48
C PHE A 422 -3.29 2.01 6.15
N GLY A 423 -3.04 3.22 5.66
CA GLY A 423 -1.93 4.10 6.08
C GLY A 423 -0.70 3.99 5.18
N GLY A 424 -0.44 2.81 4.62
CA GLY A 424 0.75 2.57 3.78
C GLY A 424 0.77 3.28 2.43
N LYS A 425 -0.35 3.89 2.00
CA LYS A 425 -0.45 4.68 0.76
C LYS A 425 -0.59 6.19 1.03
N GLN A 426 -0.10 6.64 2.17
CA GLN A 426 0.05 8.07 2.49
C GLN A 426 1.39 8.64 2.01
N GLU A 427 2.23 7.80 1.39
CA GLU A 427 3.60 8.13 1.01
C GLU A 427 3.82 8.17 -0.51
N VAL A 428 4.79 8.99 -0.92
CA VAL A 428 5.28 9.11 -2.30
C VAL A 428 6.41 8.11 -2.51
N LEU A 429 6.10 6.97 -3.13
CA LEU A 429 7.04 5.86 -3.36
C LEU A 429 7.24 5.52 -4.84
N THR A 430 6.25 5.84 -5.67
CA THR A 430 6.25 5.51 -7.10
C THR A 430 6.14 6.74 -7.99
N GLU A 431 5.50 7.78 -7.49
CA GLU A 431 5.05 8.95 -8.21
C GLU A 431 6.22 9.84 -8.63
N ASP A 432 7.22 9.97 -7.76
CA ASP A 432 8.43 10.74 -8.03
C ASP A 432 9.26 10.11 -9.16
N LEU A 433 9.39 8.78 -9.20
CA LEU A 433 10.11 8.07 -10.25
C LEU A 433 9.41 8.17 -11.61
N VAL A 434 8.10 7.97 -11.66
CA VAL A 434 7.37 8.12 -12.93
C VAL A 434 7.32 9.59 -13.37
N ALA A 435 7.25 10.55 -12.44
CA ALA A 435 7.32 11.97 -12.75
C ALA A 435 8.68 12.34 -13.35
N LEU A 436 9.78 11.91 -12.74
CA LEU A 436 11.13 12.10 -13.28
C LEU A 436 11.21 11.57 -14.72
N ALA A 437 10.78 10.33 -14.95
CA ALA A 437 10.83 9.71 -16.26
C ALA A 437 9.94 10.43 -17.29
N ALA A 438 8.70 10.76 -16.94
CA ALA A 438 7.77 11.45 -17.84
C ALA A 438 8.24 12.87 -18.18
N LEU A 439 8.80 13.60 -17.21
CA LEU A 439 9.35 14.95 -17.43
C LEU A 439 10.55 14.93 -18.39
N LYS A 440 11.43 13.93 -18.27
CA LYS A 440 12.63 13.77 -19.11
C LYS A 440 12.30 13.25 -20.51
N LEU A 441 11.42 12.24 -20.60
CA LEU A 441 11.14 11.52 -21.85
C LEU A 441 9.97 12.11 -22.66
N LYS A 442 9.12 12.94 -22.03
CA LYS A 442 7.88 13.47 -22.62
C LYS A 442 6.96 12.37 -23.18
N ARG A 443 6.97 11.22 -22.52
CA ARG A 443 6.14 10.04 -22.84
C ARG A 443 5.45 9.55 -21.56
N PRO A 444 4.28 8.92 -21.66
CA PRO A 444 3.64 8.31 -20.50
C PRO A 444 4.51 7.17 -19.95
N VAL A 445 4.71 7.13 -18.64
CA VAL A 445 5.51 6.11 -17.94
C VAL A 445 4.71 5.54 -16.78
N GLN A 446 4.66 4.22 -16.67
CA GLN A 446 4.02 3.49 -15.58
C GLN A 446 5.05 2.79 -14.70
N LEU A 447 4.81 2.79 -13.39
CA LEU A 447 5.48 1.95 -12.42
C LEU A 447 4.41 1.23 -11.59
N GLU A 448 4.59 -0.07 -11.39
CA GLU A 448 3.78 -0.88 -10.48
C GLU A 448 4.72 -1.78 -9.68
N PHE A 449 4.57 -1.78 -8.36
CA PHE A 449 5.29 -2.72 -7.52
C PHE A 449 4.73 -4.13 -7.71
N THR A 450 5.62 -5.10 -7.80
CA THR A 450 5.28 -6.51 -7.54
C THR A 450 4.91 -6.69 -6.07
N ARG A 451 4.29 -7.84 -5.73
CA ARG A 451 4.00 -8.16 -4.33
C ARG A 451 5.28 -8.23 -3.48
N THR A 452 6.36 -8.80 -4.02
CA THR A 452 7.66 -8.84 -3.34
C THR A 452 8.19 -7.43 -3.08
N GLU A 453 8.16 -6.55 -4.08
CA GLU A 453 8.59 -5.15 -3.92
C GLU A 453 7.72 -4.39 -2.90
N GLN A 454 6.41 -4.67 -2.86
CA GLN A 454 5.51 -4.14 -1.85
C GLN A 454 5.90 -4.56 -0.43
N PHE A 455 6.42 -5.78 -0.24
CA PHE A 455 6.85 -6.25 1.08
C PHE A 455 8.23 -5.75 1.49
N THR A 456 9.16 -5.65 0.54
CA THR A 456 10.57 -5.38 0.84
C THR A 456 10.98 -3.93 0.69
N ALA A 457 10.15 -3.08 0.05
CA ALA A 457 10.53 -1.71 -0.25
C ALA A 457 9.45 -0.65 -0.04
N ALA A 458 8.22 -1.04 0.27
CA ALA A 458 7.24 -0.10 0.76
C ALA A 458 7.29 -0.03 2.30
N THR A 459 6.64 0.98 2.86
CA THR A 459 6.72 1.25 4.29
C THR A 459 5.89 0.29 5.12
N THR A 460 6.18 0.27 6.42
CA THR A 460 5.60 -0.66 7.40
C THR A 460 5.20 0.10 8.65
N ARG A 461 4.33 -0.48 9.48
CA ARG A 461 4.13 0.00 10.85
C ARG A 461 5.46 0.00 11.61
N HIS A 462 5.81 1.13 12.20
CA HIS A 462 6.96 1.29 13.11
C HIS A 462 6.75 0.43 14.38
N PRO A 463 7.64 -0.55 14.66
CA PRO A 463 7.54 -1.36 15.87
C PRO A 463 8.04 -0.58 17.09
N PHE A 464 7.37 -0.80 18.24
CA PHE A 464 7.67 -0.15 19.50
C PHE A 464 8.25 -1.16 20.50
N THR A 465 9.20 -0.71 21.31
CA THR A 465 9.52 -1.31 22.61
C THR A 465 9.05 -0.34 23.69
N ILE A 466 8.16 -0.82 24.57
CA ILE A 466 7.46 0.00 25.56
C ILE A 466 7.77 -0.59 26.94
N ARG A 467 8.53 0.12 27.76
CA ARG A 467 8.68 -0.21 29.17
C ARG A 467 7.65 0.57 29.96
N LEU A 468 6.69 -0.13 30.54
CA LEU A 468 5.63 0.43 31.36
C LEU A 468 5.93 0.17 32.84
N LYS A 469 5.79 1.21 33.65
CA LYS A 469 5.66 1.11 35.11
C LYS A 469 4.37 1.77 35.55
N ALA A 470 3.48 1.02 36.19
CA ALA A 470 2.17 1.48 36.65
C ALA A 470 2.02 1.25 38.15
N GLY A 471 1.57 2.28 38.87
CA GLY A 471 1.21 2.23 40.28
C GLY A 471 -0.31 2.30 40.45
N ALA A 472 -0.85 1.48 41.35
CA ALA A 472 -2.27 1.48 41.67
C ALA A 472 -2.52 1.33 43.18
N SER A 473 -3.62 1.89 43.66
CA SER A 473 -4.15 1.65 45.00
C SER A 473 -4.99 0.39 45.07
N THR A 474 -5.30 -0.04 46.28
CA THR A 474 -6.18 -1.19 46.59
C THR A 474 -7.59 -1.12 46.00
N ASP A 475 -8.09 0.09 45.72
CA ASP A 475 -9.39 0.31 45.06
C ASP A 475 -9.31 0.28 43.52
N GLY A 476 -8.11 0.06 42.95
CA GLY A 476 -7.88 0.01 41.51
C GLY A 476 -7.59 1.36 40.84
N SER A 477 -7.53 2.47 41.59
CA SER A 477 -7.17 3.78 41.03
C SER A 477 -5.68 3.84 40.68
N LEU A 478 -5.35 4.41 39.51
CA LEU A 478 -3.96 4.59 39.09
C LEU A 478 -3.32 5.78 39.79
N THR A 479 -2.24 5.53 40.54
CA THR A 479 -1.50 6.55 41.28
C THR A 479 -0.32 7.11 40.49
N ALA A 480 0.29 6.30 39.61
CA ALA A 480 1.34 6.73 38.68
C ALA A 480 1.37 5.89 37.39
N LEU A 481 1.74 6.53 36.28
CA LEU A 481 2.07 5.86 35.01
C LEU A 481 3.38 6.42 34.45
N GLN A 482 4.35 5.55 34.17
CA GLN A 482 5.60 5.92 33.52
C GLN A 482 5.82 5.03 32.30
N LEU A 483 6.16 5.67 31.17
CA LEU A 483 6.48 5.01 29.91
C LEU A 483 7.89 5.40 29.45
N ASP A 484 8.74 4.41 29.19
CA ASP A 484 9.93 4.59 28.36
C ASP A 484 9.71 3.89 27.02
N VAL A 485 9.80 4.63 25.92
CA VAL A 485 9.43 4.14 24.60
C VAL A 485 10.57 4.32 23.61
N VAL A 486 10.86 3.26 22.86
CA VAL A 486 11.74 3.33 21.69
C VAL A 486 10.98 2.77 20.50
N THR A 487 10.80 3.58 19.46
CA THR A 487 10.20 3.16 18.20
C THR A 487 11.23 3.16 17.08
N ASN A 488 11.17 2.14 16.22
CA ASN A 488 12.09 1.97 15.08
C ASN A 488 11.39 2.46 13.81
N THR A 489 11.92 3.51 13.19
CA THR A 489 11.38 4.04 11.92
C THR A 489 11.97 3.36 10.69
N GLY A 490 13.02 2.57 10.87
CA GLY A 490 13.83 2.02 9.80
C GLY A 490 14.75 3.09 9.22
N ALA A 491 15.05 2.97 7.94
CA ALA A 491 16.07 3.79 7.29
C ALA A 491 15.65 5.25 7.05
N TYR A 492 14.36 5.57 7.18
CA TYR A 492 13.79 6.89 6.89
C TYR A 492 12.81 7.28 8.01
N GLY A 493 12.65 8.59 8.20
CA GLY A 493 11.96 9.20 9.34
C GLY A 493 10.51 9.53 9.06
N ASN A 494 10.01 9.13 7.89
CA ASN A 494 8.63 9.28 7.43
C ASN A 494 7.63 8.82 8.51
N HIS A 495 6.68 9.71 8.85
CA HIS A 495 5.71 9.55 9.94
C HIS A 495 6.29 9.26 11.35
N GLY A 496 7.62 9.21 11.51
CA GLY A 496 8.28 8.84 12.76
C GLY A 496 7.89 9.71 13.95
N PRO A 497 7.96 11.05 13.84
CA PRO A 497 7.55 11.97 14.91
C PRO A 497 6.07 11.80 15.29
N GLY A 498 5.17 11.82 14.30
CA GLY A 498 3.73 11.72 14.52
C GLY A 498 3.32 10.38 15.13
N VAL A 499 3.82 9.26 14.59
CA VAL A 499 3.51 7.91 15.11
C VAL A 499 3.98 7.74 16.56
N MET A 500 5.18 8.24 16.89
CA MET A 500 5.66 8.23 18.27
C MET A 500 4.76 9.06 19.18
N PHE A 501 4.44 10.29 18.77
CA PHE A 501 3.60 11.21 19.55
C PHE A 501 2.22 10.62 19.83
N HIS A 502 1.50 10.16 18.80
CA HIS A 502 0.18 9.54 18.98
C HIS A 502 0.25 8.26 19.82
N GLY A 503 1.24 7.40 19.56
CA GLY A 503 1.44 6.16 20.32
C GLY A 503 1.64 6.38 21.82
N CYS A 504 2.32 7.46 22.21
CA CYS A 504 2.57 7.79 23.60
C CYS A 504 1.48 8.64 24.24
N GLY A 505 1.11 9.75 23.58
CA GLY A 505 0.22 10.77 24.13
C GLY A 505 -1.19 10.25 24.37
N GLU A 506 -1.77 9.57 23.38
CA GLU A 506 -3.13 9.01 23.49
C GLU A 506 -3.19 7.90 24.54
N SER A 507 -2.16 7.04 24.60
CA SER A 507 -2.06 5.96 25.59
C SER A 507 -2.02 6.48 27.02
N LEU A 508 -1.39 7.64 27.24
CA LEU A 508 -1.41 8.30 28.55
C LEU A 508 -2.72 9.04 28.81
N ALA A 509 -3.35 9.63 27.79
CA ALA A 509 -4.53 10.47 27.95
C ALA A 509 -5.79 9.69 28.35
N VAL A 510 -5.94 8.42 27.90
CA VAL A 510 -7.16 7.63 28.12
C VAL A 510 -7.40 7.21 29.59
N TYR A 511 -6.37 7.22 30.43
CA TYR A 511 -6.49 6.81 31.84
C TYR A 511 -6.51 8.00 32.80
N LYS A 512 -7.42 7.96 33.78
CA LYS A 512 -7.41 8.93 34.90
C LYS A 512 -6.27 8.59 35.86
N CYS A 513 -5.21 9.38 35.83
CA CYS A 513 -4.07 9.27 36.74
C CYS A 513 -3.45 10.68 36.89
N ALA A 514 -3.16 11.09 38.12
CA ALA A 514 -2.63 12.43 38.41
C ALA A 514 -1.14 12.56 38.07
N ASN A 515 -0.40 11.45 38.12
CA ASN A 515 1.06 11.43 37.96
C ASN A 515 1.44 10.60 36.74
N LYS A 516 1.97 11.26 35.70
CA LYS A 516 2.33 10.60 34.44
C LYS A 516 3.69 11.09 33.94
N LYS A 517 4.48 10.18 33.37
CA LYS A 517 5.74 10.52 32.73
C LYS A 517 5.93 9.72 31.46
N VAL A 518 6.48 10.36 30.43
CA VAL A 518 6.95 9.70 29.22
C VAL A 518 8.32 10.21 28.80
N ASP A 519 9.18 9.26 28.46
CA ASP A 519 10.44 9.46 27.78
C ASP A 519 10.44 8.58 26.52
N ALA A 520 10.37 9.18 25.33
CA ALA A 520 10.22 8.45 24.08
C ALA A 520 11.21 8.90 23.00
N TYR A 521 11.71 7.94 22.23
CA TYR A 521 12.60 8.17 21.10
C TYR A 521 12.12 7.45 19.84
N SER A 522 12.16 8.15 18.72
CA SER A 522 11.98 7.63 17.37
C SER A 522 13.35 7.53 16.70
N VAL A 523 13.73 6.32 16.26
CA VAL A 523 15.13 5.98 15.97
C VAL A 523 15.29 5.33 14.61
N TYR A 524 16.29 5.80 13.85
CA TYR A 524 16.71 5.22 12.58
C TYR A 524 17.42 3.87 12.79
N THR A 525 17.15 2.92 11.89
CA THR A 525 17.91 1.66 11.74
C THR A 525 18.03 1.29 10.26
N ASN A 526 18.87 0.33 9.90
CA ASN A 526 18.96 -0.21 8.53
C ASN A 526 17.97 -1.34 8.25
#